data_AF-A0A2V4C5Q8-F1
#
_entry.id   AF-A0A2V4C5Q8-F1
#
_cell.length_a   1.000
_cell.length_b   1.000
_cell.length_c   1.000
_cell.angle_alpha   90.00
_cell.angle_beta   90.00
_cell.angle_gamma   90.00
#
_symmetry.space_group_name_H-M   'P 1'
#
loop_
_entity.id
_entity.type
_entity.pdbx_description
1 polymer ?
#
loop_
_entity_poly.entity_id
_entity_poly.type
_entity_poly.pdbx_seq_one_letter_code
_entity_poly.pdbx_strand_id
1 'polypeptide(L)' 'MNKTVATIVMNKTDKEIAYNLTLDSEKTAVKIPSHVIQTLVY' A
#
# COMPACT_ATOMS: atom_id res chain seq x y z
N MET A 1 -18.55 1.42 -14.09
CA MET A 1 -18.45 1.22 -12.63
C MET A 1 -17.07 1.68 -12.20
N ASN A 2 -16.97 2.77 -11.43
CA ASN A 2 -15.71 3.12 -10.77
C ASN A 2 -15.47 2.10 -9.66
N LYS A 3 -14.52 1.19 -9.86
CA LYS A 3 -14.06 0.27 -8.82
C LYS A 3 -13.02 1.00 -8.00
N THR A 4 -13.40 1.52 -6.85
CA THR A 4 -12.45 2.07 -5.87
C THR A 4 -12.11 0.99 -4.87
N VAL A 5 -10.81 0.78 -4.63
CA VAL A 5 -10.28 -0.17 -3.67
C VAL A 5 -9.56 0.60 -2.56
N ALA A 6 -9.94 0.32 -1.31
CA ALA A 6 -9.21 0.79 -0.15
C ALA A 6 -8.42 -0.38 0.46
N THR A 7 -7.12 -0.18 0.66
CA THR A 7 -6.22 -1.16 1.31
C THR A 7 -5.51 -0.49 2.48
N ILE A 8 -5.50 -1.14 3.65
CA ILE A 8 -4.75 -0.67 4.81
C ILE A 8 -3.50 -1.53 4.96
N VAL A 9 -2.33 -0.88 4.97
CA VAL A 9 -1.04 -1.52 5.15
C VAL A 9 -0.43 -1.03 6.46
N MET A 10 0.00 -1.98 7.31
CA MET A 10 0.71 -1.68 8.54
C MET A 10 2.14 -2.21 8.44
N ASN A 11 3.11 -1.32 8.49
CA ASN A 11 4.51 -1.70 8.63
C ASN A 11 4.86 -1.80 10.12
N LYS A 12 4.91 -3.02 10.66
CA LYS A 12 5.30 -3.27 12.06
C LYS A 12 6.81 -3.32 12.27
N THR A 13 7.60 -3.25 11.20
CA THR A 13 9.06 -3.36 11.26
C THR A 13 9.70 -2.02 11.58
N ASP A 14 10.97 -2.09 11.96
CA ASP A 14 11.86 -0.96 12.23
C ASP A 14 12.46 -0.33 10.95
N LYS A 15 12.11 -0.85 9.77
CA LYS A 15 12.64 -0.40 8.47
C LYS A 15 11.53 0.07 7.56
N GLU A 16 11.84 0.99 6.65
CA GLU A 16 10.94 1.29 5.52
C GLU A 16 10.77 0.03 4.65
N ILE A 17 9.54 -0.25 4.23
CA ILE A 17 9.24 -1.36 3.32
C ILE A 17 8.72 -0.81 1.98
N ALA A 18 9.10 -1.46 0.89
CA ALA A 18 8.47 -1.26 -0.41
C ALA A 18 7.26 -2.22 -0.53
N TYR A 19 6.06 -1.65 -0.59
CA TYR A 19 4.82 -2.38 -0.80
C TYR A 19 4.39 -2.25 -2.27
N ASN A 20 4.29 -3.38 -2.97
CA ASN A 20 3.80 -3.41 -4.34
C ASN A 20 2.31 -3.73 -4.32
N LEU A 21 1.47 -2.72 -4.60
CA LEU A 21 0.04 -2.89 -4.81
C LEU A 21 -0.20 -3.24 -6.29
N THR A 22 -0.82 -4.38 -6.55
CA THR A 22 -1.23 -4.78 -7.90
C THR A 22 -2.75 -4.81 -7.97
N LEU A 23 -3.33 -4.06 -8.90
CA LEU A 23 -4.76 -4.04 -9.20
C LEU A 23 -4.95 -4.32 -10.70
N ASP A 24 -5.67 -5.39 -11.03
CA ASP A 24 -5.79 -5.92 -12.39
C ASP A 24 -4.41 -6.08 -13.06
N SER A 25 -4.10 -5.28 -14.08
CA SER A 25 -2.81 -5.30 -14.80
C SER A 25 -1.86 -4.17 -14.39
N GLU A 26 -2.25 -3.31 -13.45
CA GLU A 26 -1.48 -2.18 -12.97
C GLU A 26 -0.74 -2.50 -11.67
N LYS A 27 0.51 -2.04 -11.58
CA LYS A 27 1.35 -2.21 -10.40
C LYS A 27 1.85 -0.85 -9.93
N THR A 28 1.59 -0.54 -8.66
CA THR A 28 2.07 0.66 -8.00
C THR A 28 2.98 0.29 -6.83
N ALA A 29 4.19 0.86 -6.79
CA ALA A 29 5.11 0.70 -5.67
C ALA A 29 4.93 1.87 -4.69
N VAL A 30 4.65 1.56 -3.43
CA VAL A 30 4.49 2.53 -2.34
C VAL A 30 5.50 2.23 -1.25
N LYS A 31 6.14 3.26 -0.70
CA LYS A 31 7.01 3.13 0.47
C LYS A 31 6.17 3.31 1.72
N ILE A 32 6.20 2.32 2.61
CA ILE A 32 5.52 2.38 3.91
C ILE A 32 6.60 2.58 4.99
N PRO A 33 6.66 3.75 5.66
CA PRO A 33 7.66 4.00 6.70
C PRO A 33 7.57 3.02 7.87
N SER A 34 8.63 2.91 8.68
CA SER A 34 8.64 2.05 9.87
C SER A 34 7.56 2.47 10.87
N HIS A 35 6.93 1.49 11.52
CA HIS A 35 5.89 1.68 12.54
C HIS A 35 4.67 2.54 12.11
N VAL A 36 4.40 2.65 10.80
CA VAL A 36 3.26 3.42 10.26
C VAL A 36 2.14 2.50 9.77
N ILE A 37 0.89 2.97 9.94
CA ILE A 37 -0.29 2.46 9.25
C ILE A 37 -0.64 3.45 8.14
N GLN A 38 -0.79 2.96 6.91
CA GLN A 38 -1.15 3.77 5.75
C GLN A 38 -2.36 3.21 5.04
N THR A 39 -3.29 4.09 4.65
CA THR A 39 -4.43 3.74 3.81
C THR A 39 -4.13 4.12 2.37
N LEU A 40 -4.28 3.17 1.45
CA LEU A 40 -4.09 3.30 0.02
C LEU A 40 -5.48 3.27 -0.63
N VAL A 41 -5.84 4.30 -1.38
CA VAL A 41 -7.12 4.41 -2.10
C VAL A 41 -6.83 4.61 -3.58
N TYR A 42 -7.26 3.66 -4.40
CA TYR A 42 -7.05 3.63 -5.85
C TYR A 42 -8.36 3.29 -6.56
#